data_AF-A0AAD7C0J0-F1
#
_entry.id   AF-A0AAD7C0J0-F1
#
_cell.length_a   1.000
_cell.length_b   1.000
_cell.length_c   1.000
_cell.angle_alpha   90.00
_cell.angle_beta   90.00
_cell.angle_gamma   90.00
#
_symmetry.space_group_name_H-M   'P 1'
#
loop_
_entity.id
_entity.type
_entity.pdbx_description
1 polymer ?
#
loop_
_entity_poly.entity_id
_entity_poly.type
_entity_poly.pdbx_seq_one_letter_code
_entity_poly.pdbx_strand_id
1 'polypeptide(L)'
;MYSFSSPGILKEAFDVTLARDGPKWLLVTPKGNGFLETRQLAHLNHSSETVTYSEAKRPCFWFDSDWDRQPQPWSDLLAALLAIEPKAPLKGTGRTQKMSAEVGGERKAVEVEVMLDEDELCKVCYYCGDFETDRLGAETYSKVNGDGFTSTYSCPACTALPLKARNAQRSKRTSQS
;
A
#
# COMPACT_ATOMS: atom_id res chain seq x y z
N MET A 1 11.82 -10.69 -15.64
CA MET A 1 11.99 -9.94 -14.38
C MET A 1 10.60 -9.48 -13.98
N TYR A 2 10.26 -9.44 -12.68
CA TYR A 2 8.98 -8.87 -12.23
C TYR A 2 9.33 -7.55 -11.54
N SER A 3 8.74 -6.46 -11.99
CA SER A 3 8.76 -5.13 -11.39
C SER A 3 7.34 -4.59 -11.27
N PHE A 4 7.19 -3.43 -10.63
CA PHE A 4 5.96 -2.66 -10.75
C PHE A 4 5.93 -1.92 -12.09
N SER A 5 4.73 -1.70 -12.62
CA SER A 5 4.52 -0.70 -13.68
C SER A 5 4.50 0.72 -13.11
N SER A 6 4.14 0.88 -11.83
CA SER A 6 4.41 2.10 -11.08
C SER A 6 5.89 2.18 -10.68
N PRO A 7 6.43 3.38 -10.42
CA PRO A 7 7.79 3.50 -9.91
C PRO A 7 7.98 2.77 -8.58
N GLY A 8 8.98 1.89 -8.54
CA GLY A 8 9.53 1.34 -7.30
C GLY A 8 10.34 2.37 -6.51
N ILE A 9 10.30 2.26 -5.20
CA ILE A 9 10.88 3.20 -4.23
C ILE A 9 12.30 2.77 -3.79
N LEU A 10 12.64 1.46 -3.81
CA LEU A 10 13.98 0.93 -3.44
C LEU A 10 14.58 0.01 -4.52
N LYS A 11 14.90 0.52 -5.70
CA LYS A 11 15.34 -0.33 -6.84
C LYS A 11 16.71 -1.01 -6.65
N GLU A 12 17.56 -0.54 -5.74
CA GLU A 12 18.94 -1.03 -5.61
C GLU A 12 19.11 -2.22 -4.65
N ALA A 13 18.17 -2.43 -3.72
CA ALA A 13 18.23 -3.53 -2.74
C ALA A 13 16.99 -4.44 -2.78
N PHE A 14 15.78 -3.87 -2.88
CA PHE A 14 14.51 -4.60 -2.93
C PHE A 14 13.45 -3.75 -3.63
N ASP A 15 12.98 -4.16 -4.80
CA ASP A 15 11.90 -3.43 -5.48
C ASP A 15 10.62 -3.48 -4.60
N VAL A 16 10.28 -2.34 -4.02
CA VAL A 16 9.09 -2.14 -3.18
C VAL A 16 8.40 -0.84 -3.58
N THR A 17 7.09 -0.76 -3.38
CA THR A 17 6.33 0.48 -3.57
C THR A 17 5.18 0.58 -2.57
N LEU A 18 4.52 1.73 -2.53
CA LEU A 18 3.32 1.93 -1.74
C LEU A 18 2.08 1.55 -2.56
N ALA A 19 1.13 0.91 -1.90
CA ALA A 19 -0.19 0.63 -2.44
C ALA A 19 -1.26 1.13 -1.47
N ARG A 20 -2.43 1.48 -2.01
CA ARG A 20 -3.61 1.83 -1.23
C ARG A 20 -4.72 0.83 -1.53
N ASP A 21 -5.28 0.25 -0.46
CA ASP A 21 -6.45 -0.62 -0.52
C ASP A 21 -7.55 -0.12 0.41
N GLY A 22 -8.48 0.67 -0.14
CA GLY A 22 -9.47 1.38 0.67
C GLY A 22 -8.79 2.36 1.64
N PRO A 23 -8.96 2.24 2.97
CA PRO A 23 -8.25 3.07 3.94
C PRO A 23 -6.84 2.55 4.29
N LYS A 24 -6.47 1.35 3.82
CA LYS A 24 -5.21 0.68 4.18
C LYS A 24 -4.07 1.15 3.30
N TRP A 25 -2.94 1.46 3.93
CA TRP A 25 -1.68 1.81 3.30
C TRP A 25 -0.71 0.66 3.43
N LEU A 26 -0.23 0.15 2.30
CA LEU A 26 0.55 -1.08 2.25
C LEU A 26 1.93 -0.81 1.65
N LEU A 27 2.94 -1.48 2.18
CA LEU A 27 4.22 -1.65 1.52
C LEU A 27 4.22 -2.99 0.79
N VAL A 28 4.51 -2.97 -0.51
CA VAL A 28 4.35 -4.15 -1.38
C VAL A 28 5.60 -4.37 -2.24
N THR A 29 5.81 -5.61 -2.66
CA THR A 29 6.91 -6.03 -3.55
C THR A 29 6.34 -6.68 -4.83
N PRO A 30 7.00 -6.60 -6.01
CA PRO A 30 6.40 -7.07 -7.26
C PRO A 30 6.38 -8.60 -7.35
N LYS A 31 7.15 -9.29 -6.50
CA LYS A 31 7.19 -10.75 -6.43
C LYS A 31 6.61 -11.21 -5.10
N GLY A 32 5.77 -12.24 -5.13
CA GLY A 32 5.63 -13.09 -3.96
C GLY A 32 7.01 -13.72 -3.71
N ASN A 33 7.64 -13.38 -2.60
CA ASN A 33 8.87 -14.01 -2.15
C ASN A 33 8.49 -15.38 -1.56
N GLY A 34 9.19 -16.46 -1.87
CA GLY A 34 8.82 -17.82 -1.42
C GLY A 34 8.71 -18.05 0.10
N PHE A 35 8.95 -17.01 0.91
CA PHE A 35 8.72 -16.95 2.36
C PHE A 35 7.40 -16.24 2.76
N LEU A 36 6.84 -15.39 1.89
CA LEU A 36 5.52 -14.77 2.02
C LEU A 36 4.67 -15.23 0.83
N GLU A 37 3.59 -15.96 1.09
CA GLU A 37 2.62 -16.31 0.04
C GLU A 37 1.96 -15.06 -0.59
N THR A 38 2.23 -13.87 -0.05
CA THR A 38 1.65 -12.58 -0.45
C THR A 38 2.73 -11.60 -0.92
N ARG A 39 2.33 -10.65 -1.78
CA ARG A 39 3.17 -9.51 -2.22
C ARG A 39 3.20 -8.36 -1.21
N GLN A 40 2.46 -8.47 -0.12
CA GLN A 40 2.37 -7.45 0.93
C GLN A 40 3.48 -7.69 1.95
N LEU A 41 4.36 -6.70 2.13
CA LEU A 41 5.40 -6.73 3.15
C LEU A 41 4.91 -6.18 4.49
N ALA A 42 4.12 -5.10 4.46
CA ALA A 42 3.66 -4.45 5.68
C ALA A 42 2.34 -3.68 5.46
N HIS A 43 1.52 -3.60 6.51
CA HIS A 43 0.40 -2.67 6.65
C HIS A 43 0.88 -1.48 7.51
N LEU A 44 0.93 -0.29 6.91
CA LEU A 44 1.59 0.90 7.47
C LEU A 44 0.73 1.70 8.45
N ASN A 45 -0.59 1.55 8.39
CA ASN A 45 -1.55 2.15 9.31
C ASN A 45 -2.38 1.06 10.02
N HIS A 46 -1.69 0.03 10.50
CA HIS A 46 -2.29 -1.20 11.01
C HIS A 46 -3.34 -0.97 12.09
N SER A 47 -3.06 -0.07 13.04
CA SER A 47 -3.98 0.20 14.16
C SER A 47 -4.98 1.33 13.89
N SER A 48 -4.98 1.95 12.71
CA SER A 48 -5.95 3.00 12.38
C SER A 48 -6.19 3.13 10.88
N GLU A 49 -7.43 2.88 10.48
CA GLU A 49 -7.91 3.12 9.11
C GLU A 49 -8.31 4.59 8.87
N THR A 50 -8.01 5.50 9.80
CA THR A 50 -8.34 6.93 9.64
C THR A 50 -7.30 7.61 8.75
N VAL A 51 -7.79 8.15 7.63
CA VAL A 51 -6.99 8.97 6.71
C VAL A 51 -7.57 10.38 6.69
N THR A 52 -6.71 11.37 6.95
CA THR A 52 -7.00 12.79 6.75
C THR A 52 -6.28 13.29 5.51
N TYR A 53 -6.45 14.56 5.15
CA TYR A 53 -5.79 15.15 3.98
C TYR A 53 -5.14 16.48 4.36
N SER A 54 -3.94 16.73 3.84
CA SER A 54 -3.26 18.02 3.95
C SER A 54 -3.95 19.09 3.09
N GLU A 55 -3.52 20.35 3.23
CA GLU A 55 -3.98 21.45 2.38
C GLU A 55 -3.68 21.19 0.89
N ALA A 56 -2.59 20.47 0.60
CA ALA A 56 -2.22 20.01 -0.74
C ALA A 56 -3.04 18.80 -1.22
N LYS A 57 -4.08 18.40 -0.46
CA LYS A 57 -4.93 17.22 -0.71
C LYS A 57 -4.16 15.90 -0.74
N ARG A 58 -3.02 15.82 -0.05
CA ARG A 58 -2.26 14.59 0.10
C ARG A 58 -2.77 13.80 1.32
N PRO A 59 -2.87 12.47 1.24
CA PRO A 59 -3.29 11.64 2.36
C PRO A 59 -2.32 11.77 3.53
N CYS A 60 -2.88 11.92 4.73
CA CYS A 60 -2.16 11.86 6.00
C CYS A 60 -2.73 10.75 6.87
N PHE A 61 -1.86 9.96 7.48
CA PHE A 61 -2.26 8.89 8.39
C PHE A 61 -1.23 8.69 9.51
N TRP A 62 -1.65 8.04 10.58
CA TRP A 62 -0.77 7.69 11.68
C TRP A 62 0.03 6.45 11.31
N PHE A 63 1.35 6.60 11.22
CA PHE A 63 2.23 5.49 10.91
C PHE A 63 2.33 4.56 12.11
N ASP A 64 1.90 3.33 11.89
CA ASP A 64 1.93 2.24 12.83
C ASP A 64 1.94 0.93 12.05
N SER A 65 3.16 0.45 11.76
CA SER A 65 3.33 -0.73 10.92
C SER A 65 3.17 -2.02 11.71
N ASP A 66 2.49 -3.02 11.14
CA ASP A 66 2.53 -4.40 11.62
C ASP A 66 3.95 -4.99 11.64
N TRP A 67 4.81 -4.60 10.69
CA TRP A 67 6.23 -4.94 10.65
C TRP A 67 6.95 -4.58 11.94
N ASP A 68 6.79 -3.33 12.40
CA ASP A 68 7.42 -2.84 13.62
C ASP A 68 6.79 -3.46 14.87
N ARG A 69 5.55 -3.96 14.79
CA ARG A 69 4.85 -4.61 15.92
C ARG A 69 5.37 -6.00 16.23
N GLN A 70 6.10 -6.62 15.30
CA GLN A 70 6.73 -7.93 15.51
C GLN A 70 8.18 -7.79 16.00
N PRO A 71 8.71 -8.77 16.76
CA PRO A 71 10.13 -8.78 17.12
C PRO A 71 10.95 -9.04 15.85
N GLN A 72 11.54 -7.99 15.29
CA GLN A 72 12.39 -8.09 14.09
C GLN A 72 13.86 -7.81 14.45
N PRO A 73 14.82 -8.53 13.84
CA PRO A 73 16.23 -8.33 14.10
C PRO A 73 16.75 -6.98 13.58
N TRP A 74 16.11 -6.38 12.55
CA TRP A 74 16.56 -5.15 11.90
C TRP A 74 15.45 -4.09 11.73
N SER A 75 15.81 -2.88 12.18
CA SER A 75 15.37 -1.51 11.87
C SER A 75 13.90 -1.08 11.83
N ASP A 76 13.72 0.14 12.36
CA ASP A 76 12.59 1.06 12.23
C ASP A 76 12.21 1.31 10.76
N LEU A 77 11.06 0.75 10.34
CA LEU A 77 10.59 0.86 8.95
C LEU A 77 10.29 2.31 8.56
N LEU A 78 9.78 3.12 9.48
CA LEU A 78 9.49 4.53 9.21
C LEU A 78 10.79 5.28 8.88
N ALA A 79 11.84 5.09 9.68
CA ALA A 79 13.13 5.71 9.43
C ALA A 79 13.69 5.33 8.05
N ALA A 80 13.56 4.05 7.66
CA ALA A 80 13.97 3.59 6.34
C ALA A 80 13.18 4.26 5.21
N LEU A 81 11.86 4.40 5.34
CA LEU A 81 11.00 5.06 4.34
C LEU A 81 11.27 6.56 4.23
N LEU A 82 11.61 7.23 5.34
CA LEU A 82 11.93 8.66 5.33
C LEU A 82 13.31 8.97 4.75
N ALA A 83 14.23 8.01 4.76
CA ALA A 83 15.61 8.17 4.27
C ALA A 83 15.78 7.87 2.77
N ILE A 84 14.69 7.59 2.05
CA ILE A 84 14.75 7.21 0.64
C ILE A 84 15.01 8.42 -0.25
N GLU A 85 16.05 8.32 -1.06
CA GLU A 85 16.46 9.32 -2.06
C GLU A 85 16.11 8.84 -3.49
N PRO A 86 15.88 9.74 -4.46
CA PRO A 86 15.89 11.21 -4.34
C PRO A 86 14.57 11.81 -3.82
N LYS A 87 13.53 10.98 -3.65
CA LYS A 87 12.21 11.41 -3.19
C LYS A 87 11.66 10.39 -2.20
N ALA A 88 11.62 10.77 -0.93
CA ALA A 88 10.99 9.95 0.10
C ALA A 88 9.49 9.82 -0.19
N PRO A 89 8.90 8.61 -0.10
CA PRO A 89 7.48 8.39 -0.36
C PRO A 89 6.57 8.95 0.74
N LEU A 90 7.13 9.20 1.92
CA LEU A 90 6.45 9.73 3.09
C LEU A 90 7.21 10.95 3.63
N LYS A 91 6.48 11.84 4.29
CA LYS A 91 7.05 12.96 5.05
C LYS A 91 6.37 13.03 6.41
N GLY A 92 7.15 13.15 7.49
CA GLY A 92 6.58 13.39 8.82
C GLY A 92 5.93 14.77 8.92
N THR A 93 4.74 14.87 9.51
CA THR A 93 4.05 16.15 9.73
C THR A 93 4.48 16.84 11.02
N GLY A 94 5.26 16.15 11.86
CA GLY A 94 5.66 16.59 13.20
C GLY A 94 4.61 16.30 14.28
N ARG A 95 3.38 15.91 13.91
CA ARG A 95 2.37 15.47 14.86
C ARG A 95 2.67 14.06 15.35
N THR A 96 2.39 13.83 16.63
CA THR A 96 2.59 12.52 17.28
C THR A 96 1.42 12.21 18.19
N GLN A 97 1.04 10.94 18.31
CA GLN A 97 0.04 10.49 19.28
C GLN A 97 0.41 9.14 19.86
N LYS A 98 -0.18 8.80 21.01
CA LYS A 98 -0.10 7.45 21.56
C LYS A 98 -1.13 6.57 20.86
N MET A 99 -0.69 5.41 20.39
CA MET A 99 -1.53 4.38 19.82
C MET A 99 -1.29 3.08 20.56
N SER A 100 -2.34 2.28 20.74
CA SER A 100 -2.26 0.97 21.36
C SER A 100 -2.86 -0.06 20.40
N ALA A 101 -2.24 -1.24 20.32
CA ALA A 101 -2.83 -2.39 19.65
C ALA A 101 -2.53 -3.67 20.41
N GLU A 102 -3.27 -4.72 20.07
CA GLU A 102 -3.16 -6.04 20.69
C GLU A 102 -1.74 -6.60 20.59
N VAL A 103 -1.09 -6.43 19.43
CA VAL A 103 0.29 -6.86 19.20
C VAL A 103 1.25 -5.69 19.41
N GLY A 104 2.24 -5.85 20.28
CA GLY A 104 3.32 -4.88 20.46
C GLY A 104 3.00 -3.68 21.37
N GLY A 105 1.79 -3.59 21.94
CA GLY A 105 1.42 -2.66 23.03
C GLY A 105 1.27 -1.19 22.63
N GLU A 106 1.35 -0.30 23.64
CA GLU A 106 1.30 1.16 23.46
C GLU A 106 2.61 1.69 22.84
N ARG A 107 2.48 2.57 21.84
CA ARG A 107 3.59 3.18 21.12
C ARG A 107 3.27 4.62 20.76
N LYS A 108 4.32 5.40 20.52
CA LYS A 108 4.20 6.76 19.96
C LYS A 108 4.21 6.66 18.44
N ALA A 109 3.06 6.90 17.82
CA ALA A 109 2.93 6.98 16.37
C ALA A 109 3.22 8.41 15.88
N VAL A 110 3.83 8.51 14.71
CA VAL A 110 4.07 9.77 13.99
C VAL A 110 3.05 9.85 12.87
N GLU A 111 2.45 11.03 12.67
CA GLU A 111 1.63 11.23 11.48
C GLU A 111 2.53 11.52 10.28
N VAL A 112 2.24 10.85 9.18
CA VAL A 112 2.95 10.98 7.91
C VAL A 112 2.01 11.46 6.81
N GLU A 113 2.53 12.28 5.92
CA GLU A 113 1.92 12.71 4.67
C GLU A 113 2.52 11.92 3.50
N VAL A 114 1.67 11.46 2.58
CA VAL A 114 2.09 10.72 1.38
C VAL A 114 2.60 11.69 0.32
N MET A 115 3.85 11.52 -0.07
CA MET A 115 4.54 12.41 -1.03
C MET A 115 4.50 11.90 -2.47
N LEU A 116 4.13 10.62 -2.65
CA LEU A 116 3.85 10.07 -3.96
C LEU A 116 2.52 10.60 -4.48
N ASP A 117 2.45 10.85 -5.78
CA ASP A 117 1.21 11.11 -6.48
C ASP A 117 0.46 9.79 -6.72
N GLU A 118 -0.80 9.89 -7.11
CA GLU A 118 -1.67 8.72 -7.16
C GLU A 118 -1.27 7.70 -8.24
N ASP A 119 -0.76 8.18 -9.37
CA ASP A 119 -0.24 7.38 -10.47
C ASP A 119 1.10 6.71 -10.14
N GLU A 120 1.83 7.23 -9.15
CA GLU A 120 3.06 6.64 -8.63
C GLU A 120 2.80 5.45 -7.68
N LEU A 121 1.56 5.24 -7.22
CA LEU A 121 1.20 4.11 -6.37
C LEU A 121 1.00 2.82 -7.18
N CYS A 122 1.34 1.68 -6.57
CA CYS A 122 0.92 0.39 -7.11
C CYS A 122 -0.60 0.24 -7.00
N LYS A 123 -1.25 -0.01 -8.13
CA LYS A 123 -2.71 -0.19 -8.17
C LYS A 123 -3.08 -1.54 -7.57
N VAL A 124 -4.15 -1.56 -6.79
CA VAL A 124 -4.76 -2.78 -6.24
C VAL A 124 -6.07 -3.02 -6.94
N CYS A 125 -6.29 -4.23 -7.46
CA CYS A 125 -7.53 -4.54 -8.14
C CYS A 125 -8.69 -4.52 -7.13
N TYR A 126 -9.70 -3.70 -7.39
CA TYR A 126 -10.89 -3.55 -6.57
C TYR A 126 -11.64 -4.88 -6.37
N TYR A 127 -11.65 -5.73 -7.38
CA TYR A 127 -12.40 -6.99 -7.35
C TYR A 127 -11.62 -8.13 -6.71
N CYS A 128 -10.39 -8.41 -7.14
CA CYS A 128 -9.63 -9.57 -6.68
C CYS A 128 -8.54 -9.26 -5.64
N GLY A 129 -8.17 -7.99 -5.45
CA GLY A 129 -7.08 -7.59 -4.55
C GLY A 129 -5.68 -7.78 -5.13
N ASP A 130 -5.54 -8.20 -6.38
CA ASP A 130 -4.22 -8.41 -6.99
C ASP A 130 -3.50 -7.09 -7.26
N PHE A 131 -2.19 -7.08 -7.02
CA PHE A 131 -1.31 -5.93 -7.18
C PHE A 131 -0.83 -5.80 -8.63
N GLU A 132 -0.79 -4.56 -9.11
CA GLU A 132 -0.24 -4.21 -10.41
C GLU A 132 1.21 -4.70 -10.55
N THR A 133 1.57 -5.28 -11.71
CA THR A 133 2.94 -5.71 -12.02
C THR A 133 3.26 -5.44 -13.49
N ASP A 134 4.54 -5.27 -13.82
CA ASP A 134 5.11 -4.95 -15.13
C ASP A 134 5.05 -6.10 -16.15
N ARG A 135 4.19 -7.11 -15.95
CA ARG A 135 4.24 -8.36 -16.70
C ARG A 135 4.28 -8.04 -18.19
N LEU A 136 5.44 -8.28 -18.83
CA LEU A 136 5.78 -7.89 -20.20
C LEU A 136 4.58 -8.04 -21.17
N GLY A 137 3.98 -6.91 -21.57
CA GLY A 137 2.85 -6.86 -22.49
C GLY A 137 1.44 -6.86 -21.87
N ALA A 138 1.31 -6.77 -20.54
CA ALA A 138 0.03 -6.77 -19.86
C ALA A 138 -0.67 -5.41 -19.95
N GLU A 139 -1.94 -5.45 -20.36
CA GLU A 139 -2.86 -4.32 -20.34
C GLU A 139 -2.83 -3.59 -18.99
N THR A 140 -2.78 -2.26 -19.01
CA THR A 140 -2.76 -1.43 -17.80
C THR A 140 -4.05 -1.61 -17.00
N TYR A 141 -3.94 -1.64 -15.67
CA TYR A 141 -5.10 -1.61 -14.78
C TYR A 141 -5.99 -0.42 -15.16
N SER A 142 -7.30 -0.68 -15.34
CA SER A 142 -8.26 0.34 -15.76
C SER A 142 -8.93 0.99 -14.56
N LYS A 143 -8.96 2.33 -14.50
CA LYS A 143 -9.70 3.05 -13.46
C LYS A 143 -11.20 2.73 -13.56
N VAL A 144 -11.83 2.39 -12.44
CA VAL A 144 -13.27 2.04 -12.40
C VAL A 144 -14.13 3.06 -11.67
N ASN A 145 -13.58 3.77 -10.67
CA ASN A 145 -14.30 4.78 -9.90
C ASN A 145 -13.34 5.66 -9.08
N GLY A 146 -13.86 6.71 -8.44
CA GLY A 146 -13.15 7.59 -7.52
C GLY A 146 -12.27 8.63 -8.22
N ASP A 147 -11.66 9.53 -7.44
CA ASP A 147 -10.75 10.56 -7.93
C ASP A 147 -9.57 10.77 -6.99
N GLY A 148 -8.42 11.16 -7.57
CA GLY A 148 -7.14 11.21 -6.85
C GLY A 148 -6.91 9.93 -6.07
N PHE A 149 -6.39 10.03 -4.85
CA PHE A 149 -6.08 8.86 -4.01
C PHE A 149 -7.29 7.98 -3.65
N THR A 150 -8.52 8.38 -3.94
CA THR A 150 -9.71 7.53 -3.75
C THR A 150 -10.04 6.68 -4.99
N SER A 151 -9.25 6.81 -6.06
CA SER A 151 -9.41 6.05 -7.28
C SER A 151 -9.29 4.55 -7.01
N THR A 152 -10.12 3.79 -7.70
CA THR A 152 -10.12 2.32 -7.66
C THR A 152 -9.91 1.78 -9.07
N TYR A 153 -9.28 0.60 -9.15
CA TYR A 153 -8.80 0.04 -10.41
C TYR A 153 -9.27 -1.40 -10.60
N SER A 154 -9.38 -1.84 -11.84
CA SER A 154 -9.64 -3.23 -12.22
C SER A 154 -8.46 -3.78 -13.01
N CYS A 155 -7.96 -4.94 -12.60
CA CYS A 155 -6.95 -5.66 -13.37
C CYS A 155 -7.55 -6.21 -14.67
N PRO A 156 -6.73 -6.49 -15.69
CA PRO A 156 -7.20 -7.02 -16.99
C PRO A 156 -8.04 -8.29 -16.84
N ALA A 157 -7.63 -9.20 -15.96
CA ALA A 157 -8.35 -10.45 -15.71
C ALA A 157 -9.78 -10.20 -15.20
N CYS A 158 -9.97 -9.25 -14.27
CA CYS A 158 -11.29 -8.88 -13.79
C CYS A 158 -12.09 -8.10 -14.85
N THR A 159 -11.43 -7.22 -15.61
CA THR A 159 -12.05 -6.45 -16.69
C THR A 159 -12.59 -7.34 -17.82
N ALA A 160 -11.97 -8.48 -18.07
CA ALA A 160 -12.47 -9.45 -19.06
C ALA A 160 -13.73 -10.22 -18.59
N LEU A 161 -14.02 -10.27 -17.29
CA LEU A 161 -15.17 -11.02 -16.75
C LEU A 161 -16.48 -10.23 -16.86
N PRO A 162 -17.65 -10.90 -16.92
CA PRO A 162 -18.94 -10.24 -16.74
C PRO A 162 -19.08 -9.62 -15.34
N LEU A 163 -19.82 -8.51 -15.20
CA LEU A 163 -19.98 -7.77 -13.94
C LEU A 163 -20.39 -8.67 -12.75
N LYS A 164 -21.30 -9.63 -12.97
CA LYS A 164 -21.73 -10.60 -11.93
C LYS A 164 -20.55 -11.42 -11.38
N ALA A 165 -19.64 -11.87 -12.25
CA ALA A 165 -18.47 -12.65 -11.86
C ALA A 165 -17.42 -11.78 -11.12
N ARG A 166 -17.23 -10.52 -11.55
CA ARG A 166 -16.37 -9.56 -10.84
C ARG A 166 -16.87 -9.30 -9.42
N ASN A 167 -18.17 -9.07 -9.26
CA ASN A 167 -18.78 -8.85 -7.95
C ASN A 167 -18.65 -10.08 -7.05
N ALA A 168 -18.77 -11.29 -7.62
CA ALA A 168 -18.54 -12.52 -6.86
C ALA A 168 -17.08 -12.64 -6.37
N GLN A 169 -16.08 -12.25 -7.18
CA GLN A 169 -14.68 -12.19 -6.72
C GLN A 169 -14.51 -11.21 -5.55
N ARG A 170 -15.12 -10.04 -5.65
CA ARG A 170 -15.08 -9.04 -4.58
C ARG A 170 -15.68 -9.56 -3.28
N SER A 171 -16.84 -10.22 -3.35
CA SER A 171 -17.48 -10.81 -2.17
C SER A 171 -16.57 -11.85 -1.49
N LYS A 172 -15.87 -12.69 -2.27
CA LYS A 172 -14.91 -13.66 -1.73
C LYS A 172 -13.75 -12.97 -1.02
N ARG A 173 -13.22 -11.90 -1.61
CA ARG A 173 -12.14 -11.10 -1.01
C ARG A 173 -12.57 -10.50 0.33
N THR A 174 -13.73 -9.85 0.37
CA THR A 174 -14.22 -9.20 1.61
C THR A 174 -14.57 -10.19 2.72
N SER A 175 -14.81 -11.46 2.40
CA SER A 175 -15.04 -12.52 3.41
C SER A 175 -13.77 -13.11 4.01
N GLN A 176 -12.59 -12.78 3.48
CA GLN A 176 -11.29 -13.29 3.92
C GLN A 176 -10.42 -12.26 4.65
N SER A 177 -10.85 -11.00 4.65
CA SER A 177 -10.17 -9.83 5.23
C SER A 177 -10.82 -9.39 6.52
#